data_AF-R1FMT9-F1
#
_entry.id   AF-R1FMT9-F1
#
_cell.length_a   1.000
_cell.length_b   1.000
_cell.length_c   1.000
_cell.angle_alpha   90.00
_cell.angle_beta   90.00
_cell.angle_gamma   90.00
#
_symmetry.space_group_name_H-M   'P 1'
#
loop_
_entity.id
_entity.type
_entity.pdbx_description
1 polymer ?
#
loop_
_entity_poly.entity_id
_entity_poly.type
_entity_poly.pdbx_seq_one_letter_code
_entity_poly.pdbx_strand_id
1 'polypeptide(L)' 'MRNLAFGPHGEGLLTYLILEEQNRVDLLRVLWTG' A
#
# COMPACT_ATOMS: atom_id res chain seq x y z
N MET A 1 -0.86 -9.47 3.45
CA MET A 1 -0.17 -8.16 3.35
C MET A 1 0.33 -8.00 1.93
N ARG A 2 0.03 -6.87 1.27
CA ARG A 2 0.40 -6.59 -0.12
C ARG A 2 1.14 -5.26 -0.19
N ASN A 3 2.01 -5.14 -1.19
CA ASN A 3 2.74 -3.90 -1.49
C ASN A 3 2.30 -3.37 -2.85
N LEU A 4 2.19 -2.04 -2.96
CA LEU A 4 1.92 -1.32 -4.20
C LEU A 4 2.95 -0.21 -4.35
N ALA A 5 3.76 -0.29 -5.41
CA ALA A 5 4.61 0.82 -5.81
C ALA A 5 3.72 1.92 -6.43
N PHE A 6 3.98 3.19 -6.10
CA PHE A 6 3.26 4.33 -6.63
C PHE A 6 4.21 5.49 -6.97
N GLY A 7 3.71 6.42 -7.77
CA GLY A 7 4.48 7.52 -8.36
C GLY A 7 4.94 7.20 -9.79
N PRO A 8 5.36 8.22 -10.58
CA PRO A 8 5.75 8.07 -11.99
C PRO A 8 6.82 7.00 -12.25
N HIS A 9 7.72 6.80 -11.29
CA HIS A 9 8.84 5.86 -11.41
C HIS A 9 8.92 4.87 -10.23
N GLY A 10 7.85 4.75 -9.42
CA GLY A 10 7.83 3.87 -8.26
C GLY A 10 8.58 4.43 -7.06
N GLU A 11 8.56 5.76 -6.91
CA GLU A 11 9.25 6.51 -5.86
C GLU A 11 8.67 6.23 -4.47
N GLY A 12 7.53 5.52 -4.40
CA GLY A 12 6.82 5.27 -3.15
C GLY A 12 6.28 3.86 -3.06
N LEU A 13 6.19 3.40 -1.82
CA LEU A 13 5.71 2.07 -1.49
C LEU A 13 4.60 2.14 -0.47
N LEU A 14 3.44 1.60 -0.84
CA LEU A 14 2.29 1.43 0.04
C LEU A 14 2.18 -0.03 0.46
N THR A 15 2.17 -0.28 1.77
CA THR A 15 1.83 -1.59 2.33
C THR A 15 0.42 -1.56 2.88
N TYR A 16 -0.43 -2.50 2.46
CA TYR A 16 -1.83 -2.57 2.85
C TYR A 16 -2.31 -4.00 3.08
N LEU A 17 -3.47 -4.12 3.73
CA LEU A 17 -4.19 -5.37 3.96
C LEU A 17 -5.63 -5.23 3.46
N ILE A 18 -6.11 -6.25 2.74
CA ILE A 18 -7.51 -6.35 2.37
C ILE A 18 -8.18 -7.30 3.36
N LEU A 19 -9.25 -6.84 3.98
CA LEU A 19 -10.11 -7.59 4.88
C LEU A 19 -11.44 -7.86 4.15
N GLU A 20 -11.46 -8.93 3.37
CA GLU A 20 -12.58 -9.24 2.43
C GLU A 20 -13.92 -9.37 3.15
N GLU A 21 -13.97 -10.06 4.29
CA GLU A 21 -15.19 -10.25 5.10
C GLU A 21 -15.79 -8.92 5.59
N GLN A 22 -14.96 -7.88 5.71
CA GLN A 22 -15.35 -6.56 6.19
C GLN A 22 -15.48 -5.55 5.04
N ASN A 23 -15.26 -5.98 3.79
CA ASN A 23 -15.17 -5.13 2.61
C ASN A 23 -14.32 -3.86 2.84
N ARG A 24 -13.15 -4.05 3.49
CA ARG A 24 -12.32 -2.97 4.00
C ARG A 24 -10.87 -3.14 3.57
N VAL A 25 -10.19 -2.02 3.33
CA VAL A 25 -8.75 -1.97 3.10
C VAL A 25 -8.10 -1.13 4.20
N ASP A 26 -7.11 -1.71 4.86
CA ASP A 26 -6.29 -1.01 5.85
C ASP A 26 -4.92 -0.68 5.26
N LEU A 27 -4.57 0.61 5.31
CA LEU A 27 -3.24 1.09 4.97
C LEU A 27 -2.35 0.95 6.20
N LEU A 28 -1.27 0.20 6.08
CA LEU A 28 -0.39 -0.12 7.19
C LEU A 28 0.84 0.78 7.21
N ARG A 29 1.38 1.11 6.04
CA ARG A 29 2.58 1.92 5.93
C ARG A 29 2.65 2.60 4.56
N VAL A 30 3.07 3.86 4.58
CA VAL A 30 3.46 4.63 3.38
C VAL A 30 4.93 4.98 3.54
N LEU A 31 5.74 4.66 2.53
CA LEU A 31 7.15 5.04 2.46
C LEU A 31 7.40 5.84 1.20
N TRP A 32 8.19 6.91 1.34
CA TRP A 32 8.87 7.53 0.20
C TRP A 32 10.27 6.93 0.08
N THR A 33 10.62 6.47 -1.12
CA THR A 33 11.87 5.78 -1.46
C THR A 33 12.81 6.64 -2.30
N GLY A 34 12.64 7.98 -2.24
CA GLY A 34 13.44 8.96 -2.98
C GLY A 34 14.95 8.77 -2.83
#